data_AF-A0A4C1U3J5-F1
#
_entry.id   AF-A0A4C1U3J5-F1
#
_cell.length_a   1.000
_cell.length_b   1.000
_cell.length_c   1.000
_cell.angle_alpha   90.00
_cell.angle_beta   90.00
_cell.angle_gamma   90.00
#
_symmetry.space_group_name_H-M   'P 1'
#
loop_
_entity.id
_entity.type
_entity.pdbx_description
1 polymer ?
#
loop_
_entity_poly.entity_id
_entity_poly.type
_entity_poly.pdbx_seq_one_letter_code
_entity_poly.pdbx_strand_id
1 'polypeptide(L)'
;MRQINFLASLQESVCNSGRLASVHCRWRPSLRSISHSFARSLFNTSQVERRGPPTDADKIHDEVKRLVMLCTCRQKFRVFQVGEGKYRFGDSQKLRLVRILRSTVMVRVGGGWVALDEFLVKNDPCRGYIEEKMGKIAIE
;
A
#
# COMPACT_ATOMS: atom_id res chain seq x y z
N MET A 1 8.68 12.10 40.74
CA MET A 1 8.75 11.12 39.64
C MET A 1 8.34 9.76 40.17
N ARG A 2 7.21 9.20 39.72
CA ARG A 2 6.82 7.82 39.99
C ARG A 2 6.37 7.18 38.69
N GLN A 3 7.07 6.13 38.30
CA GLN A 3 6.73 5.21 37.21
C GLN A 3 5.42 4.51 37.53
N ILE A 4 4.58 4.23 36.52
CA ILE A 4 3.60 3.13 36.58
C ILE A 4 3.53 2.44 35.22
N ASN A 5 3.79 1.13 35.25
CA ASN A 5 3.68 0.17 34.16
C ASN A 5 2.20 -0.08 33.78
N PHE A 6 1.94 -0.44 32.53
CA PHE A 6 0.68 -1.11 32.17
C PHE A 6 0.99 -2.35 31.33
N LEU A 7 0.95 -3.51 31.98
CA LEU A 7 0.74 -4.82 31.35
C LEU A 7 -0.73 -5.20 31.60
N ALA A 8 -1.49 -5.45 30.55
CA ALA A 8 -2.72 -6.24 30.58
C ALA A 8 -3.02 -6.65 29.12
N SER A 9 -2.69 -7.89 28.74
CA SER A 9 -3.52 -9.11 28.84
C SER A 9 -4.42 -9.29 27.61
N LEU A 10 -4.09 -10.31 26.82
CA LEU A 10 -4.91 -10.86 25.74
C LEU A 10 -6.24 -11.38 26.28
N GLN A 11 -7.30 -11.29 25.47
CA GLN A 11 -8.20 -12.43 25.29
C GLN A 11 -9.00 -12.33 23.98
N GLU A 12 -8.77 -13.32 23.12
CA GLU A 12 -9.57 -13.62 21.94
C GLU A 12 -10.98 -14.09 22.35
N SER A 13 -11.99 -13.83 21.51
CA SER A 13 -13.31 -14.43 21.65
C SER A 13 -13.82 -14.96 20.32
N VAL A 14 -14.05 -16.27 20.33
CA VAL A 14 -14.52 -17.17 19.29
C VAL A 14 -15.90 -16.76 18.74
N CYS A 15 -16.07 -16.73 17.41
CA CYS A 15 -17.38 -16.70 16.76
C CYS A 15 -17.86 -18.13 16.53
N ASN A 16 -18.98 -18.53 17.16
CA ASN A 16 -19.60 -19.83 16.91
C ASN A 16 -21.05 -19.69 16.42
N SER A 17 -21.30 -20.42 15.32
CA SER A 17 -22.55 -21.02 14.84
C SER A 17 -23.77 -20.16 14.46
N GLY A 18 -24.15 -20.21 13.17
CA GLY A 18 -25.35 -20.98 12.76
C GLY A 18 -26.65 -20.26 12.34
N ARG A 19 -26.93 -20.27 11.02
CA ARG A 19 -28.25 -20.45 10.34
C ARG A 19 -29.35 -19.33 10.33
N LEU A 20 -29.48 -18.73 9.13
CA LEU A 20 -30.66 -18.30 8.33
C LEU A 20 -31.86 -17.55 8.95
N ALA A 21 -32.01 -16.27 8.59
CA ALA A 21 -33.25 -15.68 8.04
C ALA A 21 -32.95 -14.33 7.37
N SER A 22 -33.53 -14.11 6.19
CA SER A 22 -33.40 -12.90 5.38
C SER A 22 -34.29 -11.77 5.92
N VAL A 23 -33.91 -10.54 5.56
CA VAL A 23 -34.65 -9.26 5.56
C VAL A 23 -35.08 -8.59 6.88
N HIS A 24 -34.39 -7.47 7.13
CA HIS A 24 -34.90 -6.24 7.77
C HIS A 24 -35.04 -6.23 9.31
N CYS A 25 -33.92 -6.36 10.03
CA CYS A 25 -33.81 -5.76 11.36
C CYS A 25 -33.61 -4.25 11.20
N ARG A 26 -34.71 -3.50 11.03
CA ARG A 26 -34.71 -2.04 11.21
C ARG A 26 -34.52 -1.77 12.70
N TRP A 27 -33.27 -1.78 13.16
CA TRP A 27 -32.89 -1.32 14.49
C TRP A 27 -33.29 0.16 14.59
N ARG A 28 -34.35 0.44 15.34
CA ARG A 28 -34.69 1.80 15.79
C ARG A 28 -34.09 1.93 17.18
N PRO A 29 -32.95 2.63 17.38
CA PRO A 29 -32.44 2.83 18.73
C PRO A 29 -33.48 3.67 19.48
N SER A 30 -33.95 3.14 20.60
CA SER A 30 -34.62 3.93 21.62
C SER A 30 -33.66 5.06 22.02
N LEU A 31 -33.96 6.29 21.59
CA LEU A 31 -33.26 7.49 21.99
C LEU A 31 -33.57 7.79 23.47
N ARG A 32 -32.95 7.03 24.37
CA ARG A 32 -32.76 7.44 25.75
C ARG A 32 -31.30 7.23 26.09
N SER A 33 -30.57 8.34 26.02
CA SER A 33 -29.26 8.59 26.63
C SER A 33 -28.12 7.69 26.16
N ILE A 34 -27.72 7.82 24.89
CA ILE A 34 -26.31 7.65 24.53
C ILE A 34 -25.74 9.06 24.46
N SER A 35 -24.79 9.36 25.34
CA SER A 35 -24.01 10.59 25.28
C SER A 35 -23.51 10.82 23.86
N HIS A 36 -23.62 12.04 23.33
CA HIS A 36 -23.14 12.45 22.01
C HIS A 36 -21.65 12.09 21.76
N SER A 37 -20.89 11.75 22.80
CA SER A 37 -19.51 11.28 22.73
C SER A 37 -19.32 9.83 22.29
N PHE A 38 -20.31 8.93 22.46
CA PHE A 38 -20.13 7.49 22.20
C PHE A 38 -20.68 7.00 20.84
N ALA A 39 -21.59 7.74 20.21
CA ALA A 39 -22.13 7.37 18.89
C ALA A 39 -21.24 7.76 17.70
N ARG A 40 -20.08 8.39 17.93
CA ARG A 40 -19.15 8.80 16.87
C ARG A 40 -18.12 7.75 16.46
N SER A 41 -17.96 6.67 17.24
CA SER A 41 -16.87 5.71 17.01
C SER A 41 -17.19 4.59 16.02
N LEU A 42 -18.48 4.36 15.69
CA LEU A 42 -18.89 3.20 14.87
C LEU A 42 -19.26 3.53 13.41
N PHE A 43 -19.18 4.79 12.99
CA PHE A 43 -19.33 5.17 11.59
C PHE A 43 -18.24 6.15 11.18
N ASN A 44 -16.99 5.67 11.13
CA ASN A 44 -15.88 6.39 10.51
C ASN A 44 -15.97 6.35 8.97
N THR A 45 -17.15 6.64 8.42
CA THR A 45 -17.39 6.79 6.98
C THR A 45 -16.99 8.19 6.48
N SER A 46 -16.73 9.13 7.39
CA SER A 46 -16.47 10.55 7.07
C SER A 46 -15.04 10.87 6.62
N GLN A 47 -14.11 9.91 6.63
CA GLN A 47 -12.73 10.15 6.18
C GLN A 47 -12.48 9.79 4.71
N VAL A 48 -13.31 8.94 4.11
CA VAL A 48 -13.17 8.56 2.69
C VAL A 48 -13.57 9.71 1.76
N GLU A 49 -14.52 10.54 2.18
CA GLU A 49 -15.15 11.56 1.33
C GLU A 49 -14.47 12.94 1.35
N ARG A 50 -13.39 13.11 2.13
CA ARG A 50 -12.68 14.40 2.28
C ARG A 50 -11.34 14.51 1.56
N ARG A 51 -10.93 13.50 0.78
CA ARG A 51 -9.75 13.61 -0.08
C ARG A 51 -10.25 14.04 -1.46
N GLY A 52 -9.77 15.17 -1.95
CA GLY A 52 -10.02 15.61 -3.32
C GLY A 52 -9.54 14.57 -4.34
N PRO A 53 -9.74 14.82 -5.64
CA PRO A 53 -9.25 13.92 -6.69
C PRO A 53 -7.75 13.59 -6.47
N PRO A 54 -7.32 12.32 -6.66
CA PRO A 54 -5.93 11.93 -6.45
C PRO A 54 -4.99 12.81 -7.26
N THR A 55 -4.01 13.39 -6.59
CA THR A 55 -2.97 14.16 -7.27
C THR A 55 -2.07 13.24 -8.08
N ASP A 56 -1.32 13.80 -9.02
CA ASP A 56 -0.34 13.01 -9.76
C ASP A 56 0.76 12.44 -8.84
N ALA A 57 1.10 13.16 -7.76
CA ALA A 57 2.00 12.65 -6.73
C ALA A 57 1.43 11.41 -6.02
N ASP A 58 0.13 11.42 -5.70
CA ASP A 58 -0.55 10.25 -5.10
C ASP A 58 -0.54 9.07 -6.06
N LYS A 59 -0.89 9.28 -7.34
CA LYS A 59 -0.88 8.23 -8.36
C LYS A 59 0.52 7.63 -8.55
N ILE A 60 1.55 8.47 -8.57
CA ILE A 60 2.95 8.02 -8.64
C ILE A 60 3.28 7.17 -7.42
N HIS A 61 2.95 7.64 -6.22
CA HIS A 61 3.24 6.93 -4.97
C HIS A 61 2.54 5.57 -4.93
N ASP A 62 1.25 5.53 -5.28
CA ASP A 62 0.45 4.31 -5.29
C ASP A 62 0.99 3.29 -6.28
N GLU A 63 1.36 3.71 -7.48
CA GLU A 63 1.90 2.82 -8.50
C GLU A 63 3.31 2.32 -8.15
N VAL A 64 4.17 3.19 -7.61
CA VAL A 64 5.48 2.79 -7.06
C VAL A 64 5.30 1.70 -6.00
N LYS A 65 4.40 1.92 -5.05
CA LYS A 65 4.10 0.97 -4.00
C LYS A 65 3.56 -0.34 -4.57
N ARG A 66 2.58 -0.26 -5.47
CA ARG A 66 1.96 -1.43 -6.12
C ARG A 66 2.99 -2.31 -6.79
N LEU A 67 3.86 -1.73 -7.61
CA LEU A 67 4.87 -2.49 -8.33
C LEU A 67 5.95 -3.04 -7.39
N VAL A 68 6.45 -2.25 -6.43
CA VAL A 68 7.51 -2.69 -5.50
C VAL A 68 7.03 -3.83 -4.59
N MET A 69 5.75 -3.86 -4.21
CA MET A 69 5.16 -4.96 -3.42
C MET A 69 5.21 -6.33 -4.13
N LEU A 70 5.38 -6.35 -5.45
CA LEU A 70 5.54 -7.60 -6.22
C LEU A 70 6.94 -8.24 -6.06
N CYS A 71 7.87 -7.58 -5.37
CA CYS A 71 9.20 -8.12 -5.12
C CYS A 71 9.14 -9.40 -4.26
N THR A 72 9.73 -10.49 -4.76
CA THR A 72 9.77 -11.80 -4.08
C THR A 72 11.08 -12.05 -3.33
N CYS A 73 12.05 -11.13 -3.39
CA CYS A 73 13.32 -11.25 -2.65
C CYS A 73 13.09 -11.47 -1.14
N ARG A 74 14.00 -12.22 -0.50
CA ARG A 74 14.06 -12.36 0.97
C ARG A 74 14.28 -10.99 1.62
N GLN A 75 15.26 -10.24 1.11
CA GLN A 75 15.43 -8.83 1.41
C GLN A 75 14.68 -8.02 0.35
N LYS A 76 13.58 -7.37 0.73
CA LYS A 76 12.72 -6.64 -0.21
C LYS A 76 13.46 -5.49 -0.87
N PHE A 77 13.18 -5.28 -2.15
CA PHE A 77 13.66 -4.12 -2.90
C PHE A 77 13.10 -2.85 -2.26
N ARG A 78 13.99 -2.06 -1.65
CA ARG A 78 13.58 -0.87 -0.88
C ARG A 78 13.40 0.32 -1.80
N VAL A 79 12.37 1.12 -1.54
CA VAL A 79 12.15 2.39 -2.23
C VAL A 79 11.83 3.45 -1.17
N PHE A 80 12.55 4.57 -1.24
CA PHE A 80 12.38 5.68 -0.30
C PHE A 80 11.97 6.94 -1.07
N GLN A 81 10.83 7.51 -0.70
CA GLN A 81 10.43 8.83 -1.20
C GLN A 81 11.20 9.90 -0.43
N VAL A 82 11.93 10.73 -1.17
CA VAL A 82 12.72 11.85 -0.63
C VAL A 82 11.93 13.16 -0.71
N GLY A 83 11.01 13.26 -1.67
CA GLY A 83 10.11 14.39 -1.86
C GLY A 83 9.13 14.12 -2.99
N GLU A 84 8.34 15.11 -3.37
CA GLU A 84 7.42 15.00 -4.50
C GLU A 84 8.19 14.67 -5.78
N GLY A 85 7.83 13.55 -6.43
CA GLY A 85 8.51 13.05 -7.63
C GLY A 85 9.99 12.68 -7.43
N LYS A 86 10.49 12.52 -6.20
CA LYS A 86 11.91 12.24 -5.89
C LYS A 86 12.05 10.97 -5.07
N TYR A 87 12.78 9.99 -5.59
CA TYR A 87 12.89 8.66 -4.99
C TYR A 87 14.33 8.11 -5.00
N ARG A 88 14.62 7.22 -4.04
CA ARG A 88 15.81 6.34 -4.03
C ARG A 88 15.33 4.90 -4.18
N PHE A 89 16.03 4.10 -4.98
CA PHE A 89 15.65 2.74 -5.32
C PHE A 89 16.76 1.75 -4.98
N GLY A 90 16.37 0.62 -4.41
CA GLY A 90 17.28 -0.40 -3.90
C GLY A 90 18.19 0.16 -2.80
N ASP A 91 19.43 -0.33 -2.79
CA ASP A 91 20.48 0.15 -1.87
C ASP A 91 21.27 1.34 -2.44
N SER A 92 20.89 1.84 -3.62
CA SER A 92 21.56 2.97 -4.25
C SER A 92 21.26 4.29 -3.54
N GLN A 93 22.31 5.07 -3.30
CA GLN A 93 22.19 6.46 -2.83
C GLN A 93 21.88 7.45 -3.98
N LYS A 94 21.58 6.97 -5.18
CA LYS A 94 21.26 7.84 -6.31
C LYS A 94 19.80 8.31 -6.23
N LEU A 95 19.62 9.62 -6.16
CA LEU A 95 18.31 10.25 -6.31
C LEU A 95 17.82 10.09 -7.75
N ARG A 96 16.56 9.69 -7.93
CA ARG A 96 15.89 9.60 -9.22
C ARG A 96 14.62 10.45 -9.23
N LEU A 97 14.44 11.17 -10.32
CA LEU A 97 13.19 11.89 -10.59
C LEU A 97 12.17 10.90 -11.17
N VAL A 98 10.93 11.03 -10.74
CA VAL A 98 9.79 10.20 -11.13
C VAL A 98 8.63 11.11 -11.52
N ARG A 99 7.98 10.80 -12.64
CA ARG A 99 6.83 11.54 -13.16
C ARG A 99 5.76 10.58 -13.66
N ILE A 100 4.58 11.10 -13.96
CA ILE A 100 3.52 10.37 -14.65
C ILE A 100 3.24 11.04 -16.00
N LEU A 101 3.06 10.24 -17.05
CA LEU A 101 2.68 10.71 -18.38
C LEU A 101 1.65 9.73 -18.96
N ARG A 102 0.44 10.20 -19.29
CA ARG A 102 -0.65 9.36 -19.81
C ARG A 102 -0.88 8.10 -18.95
N SER A 103 -0.91 8.29 -17.63
CA SER A 103 -1.05 7.21 -16.64
C SER A 103 0.14 6.25 -16.52
N THR A 104 1.22 6.43 -17.27
CA THR A 104 2.45 5.66 -17.13
C THR A 104 3.42 6.38 -16.18
N VAL A 105 3.81 5.70 -15.10
CA VAL A 105 4.86 6.20 -14.21
C VAL A 105 6.24 5.94 -14.83
N MET A 106 7.07 6.99 -14.88
CA MET A 106 8.38 6.95 -15.52
C MET A 106 9.47 7.43 -14.57
N VAL A 107 10.63 6.79 -14.65
CA VAL A 107 11.83 7.08 -13.88
C VAL A 107 12.88 7.72 -14.80
N ARG A 108 13.50 8.82 -14.35
CA ARG A 108 14.62 9.45 -15.06
C ARG A 108 15.86 8.57 -14.96
N VAL A 109 16.41 8.21 -16.12
CA VAL A 109 17.72 7.56 -16.28
C VAL A 109 18.58 8.46 -17.18
N GLY A 110 19.91 8.34 -17.14
CA GLY A 110 20.81 9.34 -17.77
C GLY A 110 20.43 9.73 -19.21
N GLY A 111 20.07 8.74 -20.04
CA GLY A 111 19.67 8.92 -21.43
C GLY A 111 18.17 9.19 -21.70
N GLY A 112 17.32 9.34 -20.68
CA GLY A 112 15.89 9.59 -20.92
C GLY A 112 14.95 9.23 -19.77
N TRP A 113 13.71 8.92 -20.13
CA TRP A 113 12.67 8.46 -19.20
C TRP A 113 12.34 7.02 -19.54
N VAL A 114 12.36 6.15 -18.54
CA VAL A 114 12.05 4.72 -18.66
C VAL A 114 10.82 4.43 -17.82
N ALA A 115 9.95 3.54 -18.30
CA ALA A 115 8.76 3.14 -17.55
C ALA A 115 9.17 2.44 -16.24
N LEU A 116 8.39 2.62 -15.17
CA LEU A 116 8.76 2.13 -13.84
C LEU A 116 8.88 0.60 -13.78
N ASP A 117 8.02 -0.12 -14.48
CA ASP A 117 8.07 -1.57 -14.63
C ASP A 117 9.38 -2.03 -15.29
N GLU A 118 9.76 -1.45 -16.43
CA GLU A 118 11.02 -1.73 -17.12
C GLU A 118 12.23 -1.37 -16.24
N PHE A 119 12.15 -0.25 -15.51
CA PHE A 119 13.16 0.15 -14.55
C PHE A 119 13.34 -0.91 -13.44
N LEU A 120 12.24 -1.43 -12.90
CA LEU A 120 12.28 -2.45 -11.85
C LEU A 120 12.80 -3.79 -12.38
N VAL A 121 12.50 -4.20 -13.61
CA VAL A 121 13.06 -5.43 -14.21
C VAL A 121 14.60 -5.41 -14.18
N LYS A 122 15.21 -4.25 -14.46
CA LYS A 122 16.67 -4.08 -14.50
C LYS A 122 17.33 -3.88 -13.13
N ASN A 123 16.56 -3.55 -12.09
CA ASN A 123 17.13 -3.13 -10.79
C ASN A 123 16.66 -3.99 -9.60
N ASP A 124 15.47 -4.58 -9.65
CA ASP A 124 14.94 -5.49 -8.62
C ASP A 124 15.48 -6.91 -8.89
N PRO A 125 16.34 -7.49 -8.02
CA PRO A 125 17.04 -8.73 -8.32
C PRO A 125 16.12 -9.89 -8.70
N CYS A 126 14.94 -10.02 -8.09
CA CYS A 126 14.04 -11.14 -8.39
C CYS A 126 13.35 -11.06 -9.76
N ARG A 127 13.44 -9.92 -10.47
CA ARG A 127 12.79 -9.74 -11.78
C ARG A 127 13.70 -10.05 -12.95
N GLY A 128 15.01 -9.92 -12.78
CA GLY A 128 15.99 -10.20 -13.83
C GLY A 128 16.08 -11.69 -14.22
N TYR A 129 15.58 -12.59 -13.38
CA TYR A 129 15.68 -14.05 -13.59
C TYR A 129 14.63 -14.64 -14.55
N ILE A 130 13.67 -13.85 -15.05
CA ILE A 130 12.58 -14.38 -15.86
C ILE A 130 12.99 -14.50 -17.35
N GLU A 131 13.80 -13.58 -17.89
CA GLU A 131 14.29 -13.68 -19.27
C GLU A 131 15.31 -14.82 -19.47
N GLU A 132 16.19 -15.08 -18.49
CA GLU A 132 17.18 -16.15 -18.61
C GLU A 132 16.55 -17.56 -18.61
N LYS A 133 15.45 -17.79 -17.89
CA LYS A 133 14.86 -19.13 -17.79
C LYS A 133 14.03 -19.52 -19.02
N MET A 134 13.37 -18.58 -19.69
CA MET A 134 12.63 -18.87 -20.93
C MET A 134 13.56 -19.08 -22.13
N GLY A 135 14.73 -18.43 -22.16
CA GLY A 135 15.74 -18.67 -23.20
C GLY A 135 16.50 -19.99 -23.06
N LYS A 136 16.63 -20.53 -21.85
CA LYS A 136 17.37 -21.79 -21.59
C LYS A 136 16.52 -23.05 -21.77
N ILE A 137 15.20 -22.99 -21.58
CA ILE A 137 14.30 -24.16 -21.79
C ILE A 137 14.09 -24.48 -23.28
N ALA A 138 14.31 -23.52 -24.18
CA ALA A 138 14.11 -23.72 -25.62
C ALA A 138 15.30 -24.38 -26.35
N ILE A 139 16.38 -24.75 -25.64
CA ILE A 139 17.63 -25.25 -26.24
C ILE A 139 18.15 -26.56 -25.61
N GLU A 140 17.33 -27.23 -24.81
CA GLU A 140 17.65 -28.56 -24.25
C GLU A 140 16.59 -29.59 -24.62
#